data_AF-A0A4V2AH65-F1
#
_entry.id   AF-A0A4V2AH65-F1
#
_cell.length_a   1.000
_cell.length_b   1.000
_cell.length_c   1.000
_cell.angle_alpha   90.00
_cell.angle_beta   90.00
_cell.angle_gamma   90.00
#
_symmetry.space_group_name_H-M   'P 1'
#
loop_
_entity.id
_entity.type
_entity.pdbx_description
1 polymer ?
#
loop_
_entity_poly.entity_id
_entity_poly.type
_entity_poly.pdbx_seq_one_letter_code
_entity_poly.pdbx_strand_id
1 'polypeptide(L)'
;MPECDSALECEGEGLLCEEHSCAACNEDSQCEQYGSFGRDVCVMGSCEECKAPSDCPAETPWCVGWRCIQCRTNDDCASHNCNKARGRCEK
;
A
#
# COMPACT_ATOMS: atom_id res chain seq x y z
N MET A 1 -25.07 15.57 -2.21
CA MET A 1 -23.98 16.51 -2.54
C MET A 1 -22.84 15.62 -2.99
N PRO A 2 -22.37 15.76 -4.24
CA PRO A 2 -21.20 15.01 -4.69
C PRO A 2 -19.98 15.40 -3.85
N GLU A 3 -19.11 14.45 -3.50
CA GLU A 3 -17.91 14.69 -2.67
C GLU A 3 -16.70 15.15 -3.51
N CYS A 4 -16.78 15.09 -4.85
CA CYS A 4 -15.83 15.70 -5.78
C CYS A 4 -16.48 15.99 -7.15
N ASP A 5 -16.06 17.05 -7.85
CA ASP A 5 -16.38 17.33 -9.27
C ASP A 5 -15.16 17.04 -10.18
N SER A 6 -13.95 17.07 -9.59
CA SER A 6 -12.71 16.76 -10.28
C SER A 6 -11.65 16.16 -9.35
N ALA A 7 -10.70 15.41 -9.93
CA ALA A 7 -9.58 14.79 -9.23
C ALA A 7 -8.75 15.76 -8.36
N LEU A 8 -8.73 17.04 -8.72
CA LEU A 8 -7.95 18.07 -8.02
C LEU A 8 -8.56 18.49 -6.68
N GLU A 9 -9.85 18.19 -6.46
CA GLU A 9 -10.56 18.50 -5.21
C GLU A 9 -10.37 17.44 -4.13
N CYS A 10 -9.84 16.27 -4.51
CA CYS A 10 -9.51 15.21 -3.57
C CYS A 10 -8.16 15.53 -2.88
N GLU A 11 -8.19 16.34 -1.83
CA GLU A 11 -6.97 16.61 -1.03
C GLU A 11 -6.48 15.32 -0.35
N GLY A 12 -5.41 14.70 -0.87
CA GLY A 12 -4.80 13.48 -0.32
C GLY A 12 -4.09 12.60 -1.36
N GLU A 13 -4.09 11.29 -1.15
CA GLU A 13 -3.61 10.30 -2.13
C GLU A 13 -4.58 10.18 -3.34
N GLY A 14 -5.74 10.86 -3.32
CA GLY A 14 -6.81 10.84 -4.32
C GLY A 14 -6.50 11.60 -5.61
N LEU A 15 -6.30 10.92 -6.74
CA LEU A 15 -6.07 11.52 -8.07
C LEU A 15 -7.21 11.26 -9.05
N LEU A 16 -8.29 10.62 -8.63
CA LEU A 16 -9.47 10.31 -9.43
C LEU A 16 -10.75 10.68 -8.69
N CYS A 17 -11.72 11.18 -9.46
CA CYS A 17 -13.09 11.39 -9.01
C CYS A 17 -14.00 10.49 -9.85
N GLU A 18 -14.42 9.35 -9.30
CA GLU A 18 -15.31 8.37 -9.94
C GLU A 18 -16.65 8.35 -9.20
N GLU A 19 -17.77 8.50 -9.91
CA GLU A 19 -19.13 8.56 -9.32
C GLU A 19 -19.28 9.56 -8.15
N HIS A 20 -18.52 10.66 -8.18
CA HIS A 20 -18.44 11.66 -7.11
C HIS A 20 -17.80 11.15 -5.80
N SER A 21 -17.00 10.09 -5.88
CA SER A 21 -16.16 9.58 -4.80
C SER A 21 -14.68 9.74 -5.15
N CYS A 22 -13.90 10.24 -4.20
CA CYS A 22 -12.46 10.40 -4.36
C CYS A 22 -11.75 9.06 -4.23
N ALA A 23 -10.98 8.69 -5.25
CA ALA A 23 -10.09 7.53 -5.24
C ALA A 23 -8.68 7.95 -5.68
N ALA A 24 -7.65 7.42 -5.03
CA ALA A 24 -6.25 7.50 -5.46
C ALA A 24 -6.01 6.80 -6.78
N CYS A 25 -6.71 5.69 -6.97
CA CYS A 25 -6.58 4.79 -8.09
C CYS A 25 -7.90 4.08 -8.30
N ASN A 26 -8.14 3.61 -9.50
CA ASN A 26 -9.18 2.65 -9.85
C ASN A 26 -8.57 1.35 -10.36
N GLU A 27 -7.36 1.45 -10.93
CA GLU A 27 -6.58 0.38 -11.53
C GLU A 27 -5.13 0.47 -11.06
N ASP A 28 -4.46 -0.69 -10.99
CA ASP A 28 -3.08 -0.81 -10.52
C ASP A 28 -2.10 0.01 -11.38
N SER A 29 -2.38 0.17 -12.69
CA SER A 29 -1.59 0.99 -13.60
C SER A 29 -1.48 2.46 -13.19
N GLN A 30 -2.44 2.97 -12.42
CA GLN A 30 -2.39 4.35 -11.91
C GLN A 30 -1.47 4.49 -10.70
N CYS A 31 -1.18 3.38 -10.02
CA CYS A 31 -0.25 3.30 -8.91
C CYS A 31 1.20 3.07 -9.36
N GLU A 32 1.48 2.85 -10.64
CA GLU A 32 2.86 2.68 -11.15
C GLU A 32 3.77 3.88 -10.82
N GLN A 33 3.20 5.09 -10.76
CA GLN A 33 3.93 6.29 -10.33
C GLN A 33 4.31 6.27 -8.84
N TYR A 34 3.55 5.56 -8.00
CA TYR A 34 3.81 5.34 -6.58
C TYR A 34 4.54 4.01 -6.32
N GLY A 35 4.64 3.13 -7.32
CA GLY A 35 5.41 1.88 -7.28
C GLY A 35 6.90 2.08 -6.96
N SER A 36 7.45 3.28 -7.21
CA SER A 36 8.81 3.63 -6.73
C SER A 36 8.93 3.69 -5.21
N PHE A 37 7.82 3.88 -4.49
CA PHE A 37 7.73 3.77 -3.04
C PHE A 37 7.19 2.40 -2.59
N GLY A 38 7.06 1.46 -3.53
CA GLY A 38 6.49 0.14 -3.32
C GLY A 38 4.96 0.11 -3.36
N ARG A 39 4.27 1.21 -3.71
CA ARG A 39 2.80 1.29 -3.76
C ARG A 39 2.28 1.16 -5.18
N ASP A 40 2.36 -0.04 -5.75
CA ASP A 40 1.94 -0.33 -7.13
C ASP A 40 0.54 -0.95 -7.25
N VAL A 41 -0.13 -1.22 -6.12
CA VAL A 41 -1.41 -1.94 -6.14
C VAL A 41 -2.57 -1.03 -5.72
N CYS A 42 -3.65 -1.07 -6.48
CA CYS A 42 -4.85 -0.33 -6.14
C CYS A 42 -5.77 -1.14 -5.23
N VAL A 43 -5.95 -0.68 -3.99
CA VAL A 43 -6.80 -1.31 -2.99
C VAL A 43 -7.87 -0.35 -2.52
N MET A 44 -9.14 -0.66 -2.82
CA MET A 44 -10.30 0.13 -2.33
C MET A 44 -10.21 1.62 -2.71
N GLY A 45 -9.59 1.94 -3.85
CA GLY A 45 -9.38 3.32 -4.24
C GLY A 45 -8.16 3.98 -3.61
N SER A 46 -7.22 3.24 -3.01
CA SER A 46 -5.95 3.75 -2.47
C SER A 46 -4.76 2.98 -3.06
N CYS A 47 -3.69 3.68 -3.42
CA CYS A 47 -2.45 3.04 -3.84
C CYS A 47 -1.70 2.52 -2.62
N GLU A 48 -1.73 1.21 -2.43
CA GLU A 48 -1.11 0.53 -1.31
C GLU A 48 0.09 -0.30 -1.75
N GLU A 49 0.90 -0.72 -0.78
CA GLU A 49 2.13 -1.46 -1.03
C GLU A 49 1.88 -2.90 -1.49
N CYS A 50 0.77 -3.48 -1.07
CA CYS A 50 0.39 -4.83 -1.46
C CYS A 50 -1.08 -5.09 -1.20
N LYS A 51 -1.66 -6.03 -1.95
CA LYS A 51 -2.99 -6.59 -1.68
C LYS A 51 -2.89 -8.04 -1.23
N ALA A 52 -1.84 -8.72 -1.67
CA ALA A 52 -1.50 -10.09 -1.36
C ALA A 52 0.00 -10.19 -1.04
N PRO A 53 0.41 -11.23 -0.29
CA PRO A 53 1.83 -11.49 -0.05
C PRO A 53 2.64 -11.73 -1.33
N SER A 54 1.98 -12.12 -2.43
CA SER A 54 2.61 -12.30 -3.75
C SER A 54 3.03 -11.00 -4.42
N ASP A 55 2.44 -9.86 -4.03
CA ASP A 55 2.82 -8.54 -4.55
C ASP A 55 4.13 -8.06 -3.91
N CYS A 56 4.45 -8.57 -2.72
CA CYS A 56 5.62 -8.15 -2.01
C CYS A 56 6.89 -8.84 -2.51
N PRO A 57 8.03 -8.11 -2.55
CA PRO A 57 9.30 -8.71 -2.93
C PRO A 57 9.74 -9.76 -1.91
N ALA A 58 10.65 -10.64 -2.33
CA ALA A 58 11.18 -11.71 -1.47
C ALA A 58 11.83 -11.18 -0.17
N GLU A 59 12.26 -9.92 -0.17
CA GLU A 59 12.76 -9.27 1.03
C GLU A 59 11.67 -8.96 2.05
N THR A 60 10.41 -8.73 1.64
CA THR A 60 9.27 -8.40 2.52
C THR A 60 8.05 -9.27 2.22
N PRO A 61 8.13 -10.60 2.36
CA PRO A 61 7.16 -11.56 1.80
C PRO A 61 5.75 -11.49 2.40
N TRP A 62 5.53 -10.67 3.43
CA TRP A 62 4.26 -10.58 4.14
C TRP A 62 3.54 -9.29 3.82
N CYS A 63 2.32 -9.40 3.33
CA CYS A 63 1.42 -8.25 3.22
C CYS A 63 0.56 -8.13 4.49
N VAL A 64 0.74 -7.08 5.28
CA VAL A 64 -0.05 -6.82 6.49
C VAL A 64 -0.52 -5.39 6.51
N GLY A 65 -1.85 -5.19 6.57
CA GLY A 65 -2.43 -3.86 6.52
C GLY A 65 -2.01 -3.11 5.27
N TRP A 66 -1.96 -3.82 4.14
CA TRP A 66 -1.61 -3.29 2.82
C TRP A 66 -0.17 -2.78 2.68
N ARG A 67 0.69 -3.16 3.63
CA ARG A 67 2.12 -2.88 3.62
C ARG A 67 2.94 -4.15 3.58
N CYS A 68 4.00 -4.15 2.78
CA CYS A 68 4.94 -5.24 2.72
C CYS A 68 5.88 -5.18 3.92
N ILE A 69 5.87 -6.25 4.72
CA ILE A 69 6.69 -6.38 5.91
C ILE A 69 7.59 -7.61 5.81
N GLN A 70 8.78 -7.47 6.37
CA GLN A 70 9.79 -8.52 6.48
C GLN A 70 9.40 -9.60 7.47
N CYS A 71 8.66 -9.23 8.51
CA CYS A 71 8.37 -10.14 9.60
C CYS A 71 7.02 -9.82 10.22
N ARG A 72 6.28 -10.86 10.61
CA ARG A 72 5.06 -10.72 11.42
C ARG A 72 5.33 -10.99 12.90
N THR A 73 6.29 -11.86 13.16
CA THR A 73 6.67 -12.33 14.48
C THR A 73 8.19 -12.46 14.56
N ASN A 74 8.73 -12.59 15.78
CA ASN A 74 10.18 -12.78 15.95
C ASN A 74 10.67 -14.08 15.30
N ASP A 75 9.79 -15.06 15.05
CA ASP A 75 10.12 -16.34 14.39
C ASP A 75 10.47 -16.16 12.90
N ASP A 76 9.93 -15.13 12.25
CA ASP A 76 10.29 -14.74 10.88
C ASP A 76 11.73 -14.22 10.78
N CYS A 77 12.26 -13.74 11.90
CA CYS A 77 13.56 -13.11 11.97
C CYS A 77 14.57 -14.09 12.59
N ALA A 78 15.26 -14.87 11.76
CA ALA A 78 16.13 -15.98 12.18
C ALA A 78 17.01 -15.70 13.43
N SER A 79 17.60 -14.51 13.52
CA SER A 79 18.43 -14.06 14.67
C SER A 79 18.12 -12.63 15.12
N HIS A 80 16.97 -12.08 14.75
CA HIS A 80 16.61 -10.69 14.99
C HIS A 80 15.23 -10.59 15.64
N ASN A 81 14.90 -9.46 16.25
CA ASN A 81 13.56 -9.21 16.73
C ASN A 81 12.73 -8.56 15.63
N CYS A 82 11.49 -9.01 15.50
CA CYS A 82 10.55 -8.38 14.59
C CYS A 82 10.01 -7.09 15.20
N ASN A 83 10.37 -5.96 14.60
CA ASN A 83 9.76 -4.69 14.97
C ASN A 83 8.36 -4.61 14.36
N LYS A 84 7.33 -4.92 15.15
CA LYS A 84 5.92 -4.85 14.71
C LYS A 84 5.48 -3.45 14.28
N ALA A 85 6.12 -2.39 14.76
CA ALA A 85 5.79 -1.02 14.36
C ALA A 85 6.36 -0.67 12.98
N ARG A 86 7.49 -1.28 12.59
CA ARG A 86 8.16 -1.04 11.29
C ARG A 86 8.00 -2.18 10.29
N GLY A 87 7.52 -3.33 10.74
CA GLY A 87 7.44 -4.54 9.94
C GLY A 87 8.80 -5.05 9.46
N ARG A 88 9.90 -4.80 10.20
CA ARG A 88 11.25 -5.24 9.80
C ARG A 88 12.00 -5.96 10.91
N CYS A 89 12.90 -6.85 10.50
CA CYS A 89 13.83 -7.52 11.41
C CYS A 89 14.92 -6.55 11.85
N GLU A 90 15.00 -6.28 13.16
CA GLU A 90 15.99 -5.41 13.76
C GLU A 90 16.79 -6.16 14.84
N LYS A 91 18.07 -5.83 15.00
CA LYS A 91 18.98 -6.46 15.97
C LYS A 91 18.62 -6.12 17.41
#